data_AF-A0A7X6YEJ2-F1
#
_entry.id   AF-A0A7X6YEJ2-F1
#
_cell.length_a   1.000
_cell.length_b   1.000
_cell.length_c   1.000
_cell.angle_alpha   90.00
_cell.angle_beta   90.00
_cell.angle_gamma   90.00
#
_symmetry.space_group_name_H-M   'P 1'
#
loop_
_entity.id
_entity.type
_entity.pdbx_description
1 polymer ?
#
loop_
_entity_poly.entity_id
_entity_poly.type
_entity_poly.pdbx_seq_one_letter_code
_entity_poly.pdbx_strand_id
1 'polypeptide(L)'
;MKSEIRTLALTLAACMAMGADKVPLHQQQARPSPAWLTDGVIYQIQPRAFTPEGTLKAAQARLPRLAELGVTVLYLCPIFVADDDMDLAFWSPRQKKSGMNNPRNPYRMKDFYH
;
A
#
# COMPACT_ATOMS: atom_id res chain seq x y z
N MET A 1 -3.77 28.95 56.51
CA MET A 1 -3.90 27.49 56.22
C MET A 1 -4.98 27.16 55.18
N LYS A 2 -6.21 27.69 55.25
CA LYS A 2 -7.28 27.35 54.28
C LYS A 2 -7.10 28.00 52.88
N SER A 3 -6.37 29.12 52.77
CA SER A 3 -6.07 29.80 51.49
C SER A 3 -4.97 29.09 50.70
N GLU A 4 -3.89 28.68 51.37
CA GLU A 4 -2.76 27.91 50.81
C GLU A 4 -3.22 26.60 50.14
N ILE A 5 -4.12 25.86 50.81
CA ILE A 5 -4.68 24.59 50.30
C ILE A 5 -5.54 24.81 49.05
N ARG A 6 -6.22 25.96 48.94
CA ARG A 6 -7.03 26.31 47.76
C ARG A 6 -6.14 26.66 46.57
N THR A 7 -5.05 27.39 46.78
CA THR A 7 -4.10 27.76 45.72
C THR A 7 -3.34 26.54 45.18
N LEU A 8 -2.96 25.61 46.06
CA LEU A 8 -2.29 24.36 45.68
C LEU A 8 -3.24 23.38 44.95
N ALA A 9 -4.52 23.34 45.34
CA ALA A 9 -5.53 22.55 44.64
C ALA A 9 -5.85 23.10 43.24
N LEU A 10 -5.84 24.43 43.06
CA LEU A 10 -6.10 25.07 41.76
C LEU A 10 -4.93 24.88 40.77
N THR A 11 -3.68 24.82 41.26
CA THR A 11 -2.50 24.56 40.43
C THR A 11 -2.38 23.08 40.04
N LEU A 12 -2.75 22.15 40.92
CA LEU A 12 -2.75 20.71 40.59
C LEU A 12 -3.83 20.32 39.57
N ALA A 13 -4.99 20.99 39.59
CA ALA A 13 -6.05 20.78 38.60
C ALA A 13 -5.68 21.27 37.19
N ALA A 14 -4.87 22.32 37.07
CA ALA A 14 -4.40 22.84 35.78
C ALA A 14 -3.40 21.88 35.09
N CYS A 15 -2.60 21.14 35.86
CA CYS A 15 -1.65 20.16 35.30
C CYS A 15 -2.32 18.87 34.81
N MET A 16 -3.47 18.49 35.36
CA MET A 16 -4.19 17.26 34.97
C MET A 16 -5.03 17.42 33.68
N ALA A 17 -5.18 18.65 33.18
CA ALA A 17 -5.97 18.95 31.98
C ALA A 17 -5.15 18.89 30.67
N MET A 18 -3.84 18.68 30.73
CA MET A 18 -3.02 18.51 29.51
C MET A 18 -3.06 17.05 29.01
N GLY A 19 -4.26 16.50 28.83
CA GLY A 19 -4.45 15.43 27.87
C GLY A 19 -4.35 16.07 26.49
N ALA A 20 -3.19 15.94 25.83
CA ALA A 20 -3.03 16.42 24.47
C ALA A 20 -3.96 15.60 23.55
N ASP A 21 -5.16 16.12 23.29
CA ASP A 21 -6.03 15.58 22.26
C ASP A 21 -5.28 15.62 20.93
N LYS A 22 -4.99 14.44 20.38
CA LYS A 22 -4.35 14.35 19.07
C LYS A 22 -5.29 14.99 18.05
N VAL A 23 -4.77 15.95 17.29
CA VAL A 23 -5.48 16.59 16.18
C VAL A 23 -6.16 15.51 15.33
N PRO A 24 -7.47 15.61 15.03
CA PRO A 24 -8.16 14.64 14.19
C PRO A 24 -7.44 14.43 12.85
N LEU A 25 -7.38 13.19 12.34
CA LEU A 25 -6.58 12.84 11.15
C LEU A 25 -6.84 13.74 9.93
N HIS A 26 -8.08 14.16 9.72
CA HIS A 26 -8.47 15.02 8.59
C HIS A 26 -7.99 16.49 8.71
N GLN A 27 -7.54 16.89 9.90
CA GLN A 27 -7.00 18.23 10.19
C GLN A 27 -5.48 18.22 10.31
N GLN A 28 -4.86 17.03 10.28
CA GLN A 28 -3.41 16.92 10.30
C GLN A 28 -2.83 17.33 8.95
N GLN A 29 -1.71 18.04 8.97
CA GLN A 29 -0.96 18.36 7.77
C GLN A 29 -0.50 17.05 7.09
N ALA A 30 -0.76 16.92 5.80
CA ALA A 30 -0.27 15.78 5.02
C ALA A 30 1.26 15.75 5.00
N ARG A 31 1.84 14.54 5.06
CA ARG A 31 3.28 14.36 4.91
C ARG A 31 3.72 14.85 3.52
N PRO A 32 4.78 15.66 3.42
CA PRO A 32 5.28 16.10 2.12
C PRO A 32 5.76 14.89 1.32
N SER A 33 5.53 14.92 0.00
CA SER A 33 6.07 13.89 -0.89
C SER A 33 7.56 14.16 -1.14
N PRO A 34 8.42 13.14 -1.10
CA PRO A 34 9.83 13.30 -1.43
C PRO A 34 9.99 13.60 -2.93
N ALA A 35 11.05 14.34 -3.29
CA ALA A 35 11.31 14.74 -4.69
C ALA A 35 11.35 13.56 -5.67
N TRP A 36 11.95 12.43 -5.27
CA TRP A 36 12.02 11.23 -6.13
C TRP A 36 10.65 10.69 -6.54
N LEU A 37 9.60 10.93 -5.74
CA LEU A 37 8.24 10.52 -6.05
C LEU A 37 7.53 11.54 -6.92
N THR A 38 7.70 12.84 -6.63
CA THR A 38 7.10 13.93 -7.41
C THR A 38 7.66 14.01 -8.83
N ASP A 39 8.98 13.81 -8.97
CA ASP A 39 9.70 13.89 -10.25
C ASP A 39 9.83 12.52 -10.93
N GLY A 40 9.27 11.47 -10.32
CA GLY A 40 9.51 10.09 -10.73
C GLY A 40 8.70 9.66 -11.97
N VAL A 41 9.32 8.87 -12.84
CA VAL A 41 8.64 8.16 -13.93
C VAL A 41 8.32 6.74 -13.46
N ILE A 42 7.03 6.46 -13.29
CA ILE A 42 6.54 5.17 -12.78
C ILE A 42 6.23 4.23 -13.94
N TYR A 43 6.83 3.03 -13.93
CA TYR A 43 6.51 1.97 -14.88
C TYR A 43 5.86 0.78 -14.17
N GLN A 44 4.65 0.41 -14.60
CA GLN A 44 3.94 -0.74 -14.05
C GLN A 44 4.40 -2.03 -14.75
N ILE A 45 4.84 -3.00 -13.94
CA ILE A 45 5.22 -4.33 -14.41
C ILE A 45 4.16 -5.34 -13.97
N GLN A 46 3.56 -6.02 -14.93
CA GLN A 46 2.84 -7.28 -14.70
C GLN A 46 3.82 -8.44 -14.94
N PRO A 47 4.39 -9.09 -13.90
CA PRO A 47 5.51 -10.01 -14.07
C PRO A 47 5.25 -11.13 -15.09
N ARG A 48 4.06 -11.74 -15.02
CA ARG A 48 3.61 -12.84 -15.90
C ARG A 48 3.47 -12.47 -17.38
N ALA A 49 3.31 -11.18 -17.69
CA ALA A 49 3.17 -10.69 -19.06
C ALA A 49 4.41 -9.91 -19.53
N PHE A 50 5.29 -9.51 -18.61
CA PHE A 50 6.44 -8.67 -18.92
C PHE A 50 7.57 -9.45 -19.59
N THR A 51 7.75 -10.72 -19.24
CA THR A 51 8.67 -11.63 -19.92
C THR A 51 7.98 -12.96 -20.23
N PRO A 52 8.48 -13.73 -21.23
CA PRO A 52 7.95 -15.06 -21.53
C PRO A 52 7.95 -16.03 -20.34
N GLU A 53 8.99 -15.96 -19.50
CA GLU A 53 9.13 -16.80 -18.30
C GLU A 53 8.17 -16.39 -17.19
N GLY A 54 7.76 -15.13 -17.16
CA GLY A 54 6.84 -14.61 -16.15
C GLY A 54 7.41 -14.52 -14.73
N THR A 55 8.74 -14.56 -14.57
CA THR A 55 9.41 -14.61 -13.25
C THR A 55 10.07 -13.28 -12.87
N LEU A 56 10.28 -13.07 -11.57
CA LEU A 56 11.01 -11.89 -11.08
C LEU A 56 12.46 -11.86 -11.54
N LYS A 57 13.13 -13.02 -11.65
CA LYS A 57 14.51 -13.11 -12.17
C LYS A 57 14.59 -12.64 -13.63
N ALA A 58 13.63 -13.07 -14.46
CA ALA A 58 13.58 -12.63 -15.86
C ALA A 58 13.24 -11.13 -15.97
N ALA A 59 12.33 -10.63 -15.14
CA ALA A 59 12.03 -9.19 -15.08
C ALA A 59 13.25 -8.37 -14.64
N GLN A 60 14.01 -8.86 -13.66
CA GLN A 60 15.24 -8.21 -13.17
C GLN A 60 16.27 -8.02 -14.28
N ALA A 61 16.42 -8.99 -15.18
CA ALA A 61 17.36 -8.89 -16.31
C ALA A 61 17.00 -7.76 -17.30
N ARG A 62 15.75 -7.28 -17.31
CA ARG A 62 15.30 -6.17 -18.18
C ARG A 62 15.38 -4.79 -17.53
N LEU A 63 15.69 -4.70 -16.24
CA LEU A 63 15.74 -3.42 -15.53
C LEU A 63 16.73 -2.40 -16.11
N PRO A 64 17.92 -2.79 -16.62
CA PRO A 64 18.83 -1.84 -17.26
C PRO A 64 18.15 -1.09 -18.42
N ARG A 65 17.33 -1.78 -19.21
CA ARG A 65 16.60 -1.15 -20.31
C ARG A 65 15.53 -0.16 -19.83
N LEU A 66 14.87 -0.44 -18.71
CA LEU A 66 13.92 0.50 -18.13
C LEU A 66 14.63 1.76 -17.60
N ALA A 67 15.81 1.60 -17.00
CA ALA A 67 16.63 2.73 -16.58
C ALA A 67 17.07 3.60 -17.77
N GLU A 68 17.46 3.00 -18.90
CA GLU A 68 17.75 3.73 -20.15
C GLU A 68 16.57 4.56 -20.66
N LEU A 69 15.33 4.12 -20.41
CA LEU A 69 14.11 4.84 -20.76
C LEU A 69 13.77 5.98 -19.78
N GLY A 70 14.57 6.17 -18.71
CA GLY A 70 14.34 7.18 -17.69
C GLY A 70 13.32 6.77 -16.62
N VAL A 71 12.96 5.48 -16.54
CA VAL A 71 12.10 4.98 -15.46
C VAL A 71 12.84 5.06 -14.13
N THR A 72 12.21 5.64 -13.12
CA THR A 72 12.80 5.80 -11.77
C THR A 72 12.08 5.02 -10.69
N VAL A 73 10.83 4.61 -10.93
CA VAL A 73 10.02 3.82 -9.98
C VAL A 73 9.37 2.65 -10.71
N LEU A 74 9.52 1.45 -10.14
CA LEU A 74 8.84 0.25 -10.64
C LEU A 74 7.62 -0.03 -9.77
N TYR A 75 6.44 -0.09 -10.41
CA TYR A 75 5.21 -0.53 -9.76
C TYR A 75 4.92 -1.98 -10.13
N LEU A 76 5.18 -2.91 -9.21
CA LEU A 76 4.87 -4.31 -9.42
C LEU A 76 3.37 -4.58 -9.21
N CYS A 77 2.72 -5.17 -10.20
CA CYS A 77 1.45 -5.86 -10.00
C CYS A 77 1.64 -7.03 -9.00
N PRO A 78 0.55 -7.59 -8.44
CA PRO A 78 0.65 -8.61 -7.40
C PRO A 78 1.61 -9.77 -7.70
N ILE A 79 2.49 -10.05 -6.74
CA ILE A 79 3.51 -11.10 -6.79
C ILE A 79 3.19 -12.32 -5.92
N PHE A 80 2.07 -12.30 -5.19
CA PHE A 80 1.61 -13.39 -4.35
C PHE A 80 1.06 -14.58 -5.17
N VAL A 81 0.79 -15.69 -4.48
CA VAL A 81 0.16 -16.86 -5.09
C VAL A 81 -1.28 -16.52 -5.45
N ALA A 82 -1.61 -16.65 -6.74
CA ALA A 82 -2.97 -16.43 -7.22
C ALA A 82 -3.87 -17.61 -6.85
N ASP A 83 -5.12 -17.30 -6.53
CA ASP A 83 -6.17 -18.28 -6.28
C ASP A 83 -6.43 -19.13 -7.53
N ASP A 84 -6.45 -20.44 -7.35
CA ASP A 84 -6.67 -21.47 -8.36
C ASP A 84 -8.01 -22.19 -8.21
N ASP A 85 -8.88 -21.75 -7.29
CA ASP A 85 -10.19 -22.36 -7.06
C ASP A 85 -11.17 -22.07 -8.21
N MET A 86 -11.69 -23.17 -8.76
CA MET A 86 -12.61 -23.24 -9.89
C MET A 86 -14.08 -23.04 -9.51
N ASP A 87 -14.42 -22.92 -8.23
CA ASP A 87 -15.79 -22.63 -7.82
C ASP A 87 -16.24 -21.26 -8.35
N LEU A 88 -17.06 -21.31 -9.40
CA LEU A 88 -17.60 -20.15 -10.09
C LEU A 88 -18.48 -19.30 -9.18
N ALA A 89 -19.02 -19.82 -8.06
CA ALA A 89 -19.80 -19.04 -7.12
C ALA A 89 -19.01 -17.82 -6.60
N PHE A 90 -17.70 -17.99 -6.37
CA PHE A 90 -16.81 -16.97 -5.83
C PHE A 90 -16.12 -16.10 -6.90
N TRP A 91 -16.37 -16.37 -8.18
CA TRP A 91 -15.80 -15.57 -9.27
C TRP A 91 -16.54 -14.25 -9.44
N SER A 92 -15.77 -13.17 -9.65
CA SER A 92 -16.35 -11.86 -9.97
C SER A 92 -17.12 -11.88 -11.31
N PRO A 93 -18.11 -10.99 -11.50
CA PRO A 93 -18.85 -10.89 -12.76
C PRO A 93 -17.93 -10.69 -13.98
N ARG A 94 -16.85 -9.92 -13.83
CA ARG A 94 -15.87 -9.67 -14.89
C ARG A 94 -15.07 -10.94 -15.25
N GLN A 95 -14.67 -11.73 -14.26
CA GLN A 95 -13.98 -13.00 -14.52
C GLN A 95 -14.87 -13.96 -15.33
N LYS A 96 -16.14 -14.11 -14.92
CA LYS A 96 -17.12 -14.93 -15.64
C LYS A 96 -17.33 -14.43 -17.08
N LYS A 97 -17.51 -13.12 -17.25
CA LYS A 97 -17.73 -12.50 -18.57
C LYS A 97 -16.52 -12.61 -19.50
N SER A 98 -15.30 -12.78 -18.97
CA SER A 98 -14.09 -12.87 -19.80
C SER A 98 -14.06 -14.11 -20.70
N GLY A 99 -14.80 -15.17 -20.35
CA GLY A 99 -14.79 -16.44 -21.09
C GLY A 99 -13.48 -17.22 -21.02
N MET A 100 -12.47 -16.74 -20.27
CA MET A 100 -11.14 -17.37 -20.22
C MET A 100 -11.11 -18.64 -19.37
N ASN A 101 -12.16 -18.91 -18.57
CA ASN A 101 -12.21 -20.03 -17.61
C ASN A 101 -10.93 -20.16 -16.77
N ASN A 102 -10.37 -19.01 -16.37
CA ASN A 102 -9.12 -18.94 -15.62
C ASN A 102 -9.39 -18.35 -14.22
N PRO A 103 -9.21 -19.13 -13.13
CA PRO A 103 -9.44 -18.64 -11.77
C PRO A 103 -8.35 -17.66 -11.32
N ARG A 104 -7.15 -17.72 -11.94
CA ARG A 104 -5.92 -17.02 -11.53
C ARG A 104 -5.89 -15.56 -11.95
N ASN A 105 -6.88 -14.81 -11.48
CA ASN A 105 -6.83 -13.36 -11.50
C ASN A 105 -5.68 -12.88 -10.59
N PRO A 106 -4.74 -12.05 -11.07
CA PRO A 106 -3.60 -11.60 -10.28
C PRO A 106 -4.00 -10.88 -8.99
N TYR A 107 -5.22 -10.35 -8.87
CA TYR A 107 -5.71 -9.68 -7.66
C TYR A 107 -6.56 -10.58 -6.75
N ARG A 108 -6.73 -11.87 -7.09
CA ARG A 108 -7.37 -12.87 -6.23
C ARG A 108 -6.26 -13.68 -5.57
N MET A 109 -6.03 -13.43 -4.29
CA MET A 109 -4.92 -13.99 -3.54
C MET A 109 -5.30 -15.31 -2.87
N LYS A 110 -4.42 -16.30 -2.95
CA LYS A 110 -4.48 -17.56 -2.19
C LYS A 110 -3.61 -17.50 -0.95
N ASP A 111 -2.37 -17.05 -1.11
CA ASP A 111 -1.37 -16.96 -0.05
C ASP A 111 -0.44 -15.78 -0.32
N PHE A 112 -0.26 -14.94 0.70
CA PHE A 112 0.61 -13.77 0.65
C PHE A 112 2.09 -14.11 0.95
N TYR A 113 2.37 -15.18 1.70
CA TYR A 113 3.68 -15.45 2.31
C TYR A 113 4.45 -16.61 1.68
N HIS A 114 3.95 -17.16 0.58
CA HIS A 114 4.55 -18.30 -0.11
C HIS A 114 5.89 -17.99 -0.79
#